data_AF-A0A3D5KL53-F1
#
_entry.id   AF-A0A3D5KL53-F1
#
_cell.length_a   1.000
_cell.length_b   1.000
_cell.length_c   1.000
_cell.angle_alpha   90.00
_cell.angle_beta   90.00
_cell.angle_gamma   90.00
#
_symmetry.space_group_name_H-M   'P 1'
#
loop_
_entity.id
_entity.type
_entity.pdbx_description
1 polymer ?
#
loop_
_entity_poly.entity_id
_entity_poly.type
_entity_poly.pdbx_seq_one_letter_code
_entity_poly.pdbx_strand_id
1 'polypeptide(L)'
;MRNISSVSIFRIEKNRIFQIILIVIGVLMLFSDSSRVLGGIVAVIAALWLFTIKDEYSVRISTNAGEANSLTSKDQNYIQKIVDALNDAIIHRG
;
A
#
# COMPACT_ATOMS: atom_id res chain seq x y z
N MET A 1 -21.53 12.91 14.35
CA MET A 1 -20.98 11.53 14.41
C MET A 1 -22.08 10.56 14.86
N ARG A 2 -23.25 10.58 14.22
CA ARG A 2 -24.29 9.57 14.48
C ARG A 2 -23.96 8.37 13.58
N ASN A 3 -23.89 7.16 14.13
CA ASN A 3 -23.62 5.88 13.44
C ASN A 3 -22.16 5.48 13.15
N ILE A 4 -21.13 6.08 13.78
CA ILE A 4 -19.76 5.56 13.70
C ILE A 4 -19.52 4.63 14.89
N SER A 5 -19.19 3.36 14.62
CA SER A 5 -19.07 2.30 15.64
C SER A 5 -17.61 2.06 16.03
N SER A 6 -16.68 2.17 15.08
CA SER A 6 -15.25 2.08 15.36
C SER A 6 -14.42 2.72 14.25
N VAL A 7 -13.17 3.03 14.59
CA VAL A 7 -12.16 3.58 13.68
C VAL A 7 -10.91 2.74 13.80
N SER A 8 -10.36 2.31 12.67
CA SER A 8 -9.19 1.44 12.62
C SER A 8 -8.28 1.78 11.46
N ILE A 9 -7.03 1.29 11.52
CA ILE A 9 -6.07 1.41 10.44
C ILE A 9 -6.26 0.24 9.49
N PHE A 10 -6.46 0.54 8.21
CA PHE A 10 -6.50 -0.46 7.16
C PHE A 10 -5.26 -0.33 6.28
N ARG A 11 -4.46 -1.40 6.18
CA ARG A 11 -3.31 -1.45 5.28
C ARG A 11 -3.78 -1.87 3.89
N ILE A 12 -3.56 -0.99 2.92
CA ILE A 12 -3.74 -1.28 1.50
C ILE A 12 -2.41 -1.81 0.98
N GLU A 13 -2.30 -3.13 0.91
CA GLU A 13 -1.16 -3.78 0.29
C GLU A 13 -1.14 -3.48 -1.20
N LYS A 14 -0.08 -2.80 -1.64
CA LYS A 14 0.07 -2.50 -3.06
C LYS A 14 0.57 -3.76 -3.75
N ASN A 15 -0.10 -4.15 -4.84
CA ASN A 15 0.25 -5.37 -5.54
C ASN A 15 1.67 -5.26 -6.15
N ARG A 16 2.60 -6.10 -5.69
CA ARG A 16 4.00 -6.19 -6.15
C ARG A 16 4.22 -7.28 -7.20
N ILE A 17 3.18 -8.07 -7.51
CA ILE A 17 3.27 -9.26 -8.37
C ILE A 17 3.74 -8.87 -9.78
N PHE A 18 3.26 -7.75 -10.31
CA PHE A 18 3.64 -7.30 -11.64
C PHE A 18 5.15 -7.07 -11.77
N GLN A 19 5.77 -6.44 -10.77
CA GLN A 19 7.21 -6.14 -10.77
C GLN A 19 8.04 -7.41 -10.59
N ILE A 20 7.56 -8.34 -9.77
CA ILE A 20 8.21 -9.65 -9.59
C ILE A 20 8.22 -10.42 -10.92
N ILE A 21 7.09 -10.47 -11.63
CA ILE A 21 7.01 -11.10 -12.96
C ILE A 21 7.99 -10.44 -13.93
N LEU A 22 8.07 -9.11 -13.92
CA LEU A 22 8.93 -8.35 -14.82
C LEU A 22 10.43 -8.58 -14.53
N ILE A 23 10.80 -8.72 -13.26
CA ILE A 23 12.16 -9.12 -12.85
C ILE A 23 12.46 -10.54 -13.35
N VAL A 24 11.54 -11.49 -13.17
CA VAL A 24 11.73 -12.88 -13.60
C VAL A 24 11.93 -12.95 -15.12
N ILE A 25 11.14 -12.21 -15.90
CA ILE A 25 11.30 -12.12 -17.35
C ILE A 25 12.66 -11.51 -17.71
N GLY A 26 13.05 -10.41 -17.08
CA GLY A 26 14.35 -9.77 -17.32
C GLY A 26 15.53 -10.70 -17.00
N VAL A 27 15.42 -11.48 -15.92
CA VAL A 27 16.42 -12.48 -15.53
C VAL A 27 16.46 -13.64 -16.53
N LEU A 28 15.32 -14.11 -17.02
CA LEU A 28 15.29 -15.15 -18.06
C LEU A 28 15.95 -14.68 -19.37
N MET A 29 15.78 -13.41 -19.73
CA MET A 29 16.42 -12.82 -20.92
C MET A 29 17.95 -12.73 -20.79
N LEU A 30 18.52 -12.73 -19.58
CA LEU A 30 19.97 -12.76 -19.37
C LEU A 30 20.62 -14.08 -19.83
N PHE A 31 19.86 -15.15 -19.99
CA PHE A 31 20.35 -16.44 -20.49
C PHE A 31 20.43 -16.50 -22.03
N SER A 32 19.94 -15.48 -22.73
CA SER A 32 19.99 -15.39 -24.19
C SER A 32 21.08 -14.43 -24.65
N ASP A 33 22.00 -14.89 -25.51
CA ASP A 33 23.15 -14.08 -25.95
C ASP A 33 22.76 -12.79 -26.69
N SER A 34 21.71 -12.82 -27.51
CA SER A 34 21.23 -11.64 -28.25
C SER A 34 20.52 -10.59 -27.38
N SER A 35 19.95 -11.01 -26.25
CA SER A 35 19.12 -10.11 -25.40
C SER A 35 19.68 -9.89 -24.01
N ARG A 36 20.90 -10.35 -23.73
CA ARG A 36 21.56 -10.26 -22.42
C ARG A 36 21.64 -8.83 -21.88
N VAL A 37 22.09 -7.89 -22.71
CA VAL A 37 22.20 -6.48 -22.30
C VAL A 37 20.81 -5.89 -22.01
N LEU A 38 19.83 -6.20 -22.84
CA LEU A 38 18.45 -5.72 -22.70
C LEU A 38 17.79 -6.30 -21.45
N GLY A 39 17.93 -7.61 -21.22
CA GLY A 39 17.42 -8.31 -20.04
C GLY A 39 18.01 -7.77 -18.74
N GLY A 40 19.31 -7.45 -18.74
CA GLY A 40 19.97 -6.80 -17.61
C GLY A 40 19.38 -5.43 -17.28
N ILE A 41 19.17 -4.58 -18.29
CA ILE A 41 18.56 -3.26 -18.11
C ILE A 41 17.14 -3.39 -17.55
N VAL A 42 16.33 -4.28 -18.13
CA VAL A 42 14.94 -4.51 -17.70
C VAL A 42 14.89 -5.01 -16.25
N ALA A 43 15.75 -5.96 -15.88
CA ALA A 43 15.81 -6.49 -14.52
C ALA A 43 16.21 -5.40 -13.50
N VAL A 44 17.18 -4.55 -13.82
CA VAL A 44 17.62 -3.45 -12.95
C VAL A 44 16.51 -2.41 -12.78
N ILE A 45 15.85 -2.00 -13.86
CA ILE A 45 14.73 -1.04 -13.79
C ILE A 45 13.58 -1.61 -12.96
N ALA A 46 13.23 -2.88 -13.18
CA ALA A 46 12.17 -3.54 -12.44
C ALA A 46 12.50 -3.67 -10.94
N ALA A 47 13.76 -3.97 -10.60
CA ALA A 47 14.24 -4.02 -9.22
C ALA A 47 14.14 -2.64 -8.55
N LEU A 48 14.60 -1.57 -9.20
CA LEU A 48 14.51 -0.20 -8.68
C LEU A 48 13.04 0.24 -8.48
N TRP A 49 12.16 -0.15 -9.41
CA TRP A 49 10.74 0.16 -9.31
C TRP A 49 10.07 -0.55 -8.12
N LEU A 50 10.47 -1.80 -7.83
CA LEU A 50 9.96 -2.56 -6.69
C LEU A 50 10.26 -1.87 -5.35
N PHE A 51 11.42 -1.22 -5.21
CA PHE A 51 11.76 -0.43 -4.02
C PHE A 51 10.94 0.87 -3.87
N THR A 52 10.39 1.39 -4.97
CA THR A 52 9.59 2.62 -4.95
C THR A 52 8.14 2.38 -4.53
N ILE A 53 7.67 1.13 -4.64
CA ILE A 53 6.31 0.75 -4.26
C ILE A 53 6.25 0.63 -2.74
N LYS A 54 5.64 1.63 -2.11
CA LYS A 54 5.30 1.63 -0.69
C LYS A 54 3.83 1.28 -0.53
N ASP A 55 3.53 0.59 0.56
CA ASP A 55 2.15 0.29 0.93
C ASP A 55 1.47 1.58 1.37
N GLU A 56 0.15 1.61 1.25
CA GLU A 56 -0.65 2.74 1.69
C GLU A 56 -1.49 2.33 2.89
N TYR A 57 -1.71 3.26 3.80
CA TYR A 57 -2.48 3.09 5.01
C TYR A 57 -3.71 3.98 4.91
N SER A 58 -4.87 3.42 5.22
CA SER A 58 -6.13 4.14 5.21
C SER A 58 -6.71 4.22 6.62
N VAL A 59 -7.31 5.36 6.95
CA VAL A 59 -8.29 5.44 8.03
C VAL A 59 -9.54 4.73 7.56
N ARG A 60 -9.92 3.64 8.24
CA ARG A 60 -11.15 2.91 7.99
C ARG A 60 -12.14 3.21 9.10
N ILE A 61 -13.32 3.65 8.70
CA ILE A 61 -14.43 3.99 9.57
C ILE A 61 -15.50 2.91 9.40
N SER A 62 -15.83 2.21 10.48
CA SER A 62 -16.88 1.20 10.48
C SER A 62 -18.14 1.80 11.07
N THR A 63 -19.23 1.69 10.32
CA THR A 63 -20.56 2.21 10.67
C THR A 63 -21.57 1.08 10.63
N ASN A 64 -22.76 1.29 11.21
CA ASN A 64 -23.85 0.32 11.10
C ASN A 64 -24.29 0.04 9.65
N ALA A 65 -23.92 0.89 8.69
CA ALA A 65 -24.22 0.71 7.27
C ALA A 65 -23.07 0.06 6.47
N GLY A 66 -21.92 -0.18 7.08
CA GLY A 66 -20.72 -0.75 6.43
C GLY A 66 -19.44 0.01 6.75
N GLU A 67 -18.34 -0.42 6.12
CA GLU A 67 -17.00 0.15 6.29
C GLU A 67 -16.64 1.08 5.13
N ALA A 68 -16.08 2.24 5.45
CA ALA A 68 -15.60 3.21 4.45
C ALA A 68 -14.13 3.58 4.70
N ASN A 69 -13.34 3.65 3.64
CA ASN A 69 -11.98 4.17 3.66
C ASN A 69 -12.03 5.69 3.43
N SER A 70 -11.72 6.48 4.45
CA SER A 70 -11.92 7.93 4.41
C SER A 70 -10.69 8.72 3.96
N LEU A 71 -9.49 8.22 4.28
CA LEU A 71 -8.25 8.94 4.05
C LEU A 71 -7.11 7.95 3.88
N THR A 72 -6.40 8.02 2.76
CA THR A 72 -5.22 7.20 2.46
C THR A 72 -3.94 8.03 2.55
N SER A 73 -2.89 7.46 3.14
CA SER A 73 -1.55 8.05 3.20
C SER A 73 -0.49 6.94 3.20
N LYS A 74 0.71 7.25 2.71
CA LYS A 74 1.88 6.34 2.78
C LYS A 74 2.52 6.33 4.18
N ASP A 75 2.17 7.28 5.03
CA ASP A 75 2.70 7.42 6.38
C ASP A 75 1.76 6.77 7.40
N GLN A 76 2.18 5.63 7.94
CA GLN A 76 1.45 4.91 8.98
C GLN A 76 1.29 5.74 10.26
N ASN A 77 2.32 6.50 10.66
CA ASN A 77 2.27 7.30 11.88
C ASN A 77 1.28 8.45 11.75
N TYR A 78 1.17 9.04 10.56
CA TYR A 78 0.18 10.06 10.28
C TYR A 78 -1.25 9.50 10.40
N ILE A 79 -1.50 8.32 9.82
CA ILE A 79 -2.80 7.65 9.90
C ILE A 79 -3.11 7.25 11.34
N GLN A 80 -2.13 6.73 12.09
CA GLN A 80 -2.28 6.39 13.51
C GLN A 80 -2.72 7.59 14.34
N LYS A 81 -2.04 8.74 14.20
CA LYS A 81 -2.42 9.98 14.92
C LYS A 81 -3.87 10.40 14.65
N ILE A 82 -4.33 10.22 13.40
CA ILE A 82 -5.70 10.55 13.03
C ILE A 82 -6.68 9.56 13.66
N VAL A 83 -6.38 8.26 13.62
CA VAL A 83 -7.21 7.23 14.26
C VAL A 83 -7.31 7.46 15.77
N ASP A 84 -6.20 7.78 16.43
CA ASP A 84 -6.17 8.07 17.86
C ASP A 84 -7.01 9.30 18.19
N ALA A 85 -6.85 10.40 17.45
CA ALA A 85 -7.65 11.61 17.64
C ALA A 85 -9.15 11.37 17.38
N LEU A 86 -9.51 10.53 16.40
CA LEU A 86 -10.91 10.19 16.14
C LEU A 86 -11.49 9.33 17.27
N ASN A 87 -10.72 8.36 17.76
CA ASN A 87 -11.11 7.53 18.89
C ASN A 87 -11.31 8.36 20.16
N ASP A 88 -10.38 9.27 20.47
CA ASP A 88 -10.53 10.19 21.60
C ASP A 88 -11.78 11.06 21.45
N ALA A 89 -12.04 11.59 20.26
CA ALA A 89 -13.23 12.38 19.99
C ALA A 89 -14.53 11.57 20.10
N ILE A 90 -14.51 10.27 19.79
CA ILE A 90 -15.67 9.37 19.96
C ILE A 90 -15.92 9.12 21.44
N ILE A 91 -14.87 8.84 22.23
CA ILE A 91 -14.96 8.59 23.67
C ILE A 91 -15.49 9.83 24.41
N HIS A 92 -14.91 11.01 24.14
CA HIS A 92 -15.30 12.25 24.83
C HIS A 92 -16.66 12.81 24.39
N ARG A 93 -17.20 12.32 23.27
CA ARG A 93 -18.54 12.68 22.78
C ARG A 93 -19.61 11.66 23.20
N GLY A 94 -19.21 10.53 23.76
CA GLY A 94 -20.07 9.53 24.39
C GLY A 94 -20.60 9.98 25.74
#